data_AF-A0A975M7N3-F1
#
_entry.id   AF-A0A975M7N3-F1
#
_cell.length_a   1.000
_cell.length_b   1.000
_cell.length_c   1.000
_cell.angle_alpha   90.00
_cell.angle_beta   90.00
_cell.angle_gamma   90.00
#
_symmetry.space_group_name_H-M   'P 1'
#
loop_
_entity.id
_entity.type
_entity.pdbx_description
1 polymer ?
#
loop_
_entity_poly.entity_id
_entity_poly.type
_entity_poly.pdbx_seq_one_letter_code
_entity_poly.pdbx_strand_id
1 'polypeptide(L)'
;MNGPDSPTCAEIDEDSDVESRVADYTIGTRLVYGAFAWSQEAQVRSLFTALASKHGVAVALVSDGGEILRPSAPGADKSAKPARKRFWGR
;
A
#
# COMPACT_ATOMS: atom_id res chain seq x y z
N MET A 1 1.44 -18.78 0.36
CA MET A 1 2.87 -18.63 0.68
C MET A 1 3.70 -19.11 -0.50
N ASN A 2 4.65 -18.29 -0.95
CA ASN A 2 5.39 -18.51 -2.20
C ASN A 2 6.66 -19.35 -2.03
N GLY A 3 6.92 -20.25 -2.98
CA GLY A 3 8.17 -21.01 -3.08
C GLY A 3 8.16 -22.36 -2.35
N PRO A 4 9.12 -23.26 -2.68
CA PRO A 4 9.19 -24.61 -2.13
C PRO A 4 9.58 -24.66 -0.65
N ASP A 5 10.25 -23.63 -0.14
CA ASP A 5 10.70 -23.51 1.26
C ASP A 5 9.76 -22.65 2.12
N SER A 6 8.55 -22.40 1.65
CA SER A 6 7.55 -21.67 2.44
C SER A 6 7.08 -22.50 3.63
N PRO A 7 6.92 -21.88 4.81
CA PRO A 7 6.29 -22.55 5.94
C PRO A 7 4.85 -22.90 5.61
N THR A 8 4.41 -24.03 6.16
CA THR A 8 3.02 -24.48 6.14
C THR A 8 2.15 -23.60 7.04
N CYS A 9 0.84 -23.65 6.85
CA CYS A 9 -0.09 -22.93 7.73
C CYS A 9 0.04 -23.39 9.20
N ALA A 10 0.26 -24.69 9.45
CA ALA A 10 0.45 -25.20 10.80
C ALA A 10 1.70 -24.62 11.47
N GLU A 11 2.83 -24.53 10.75
CA GLU A 11 4.06 -23.93 11.28
C GLU A 11 3.90 -22.42 11.57
N ILE A 12 3.10 -21.72 10.78
CA ILE A 12 2.77 -20.30 11.01
C ILE A 12 1.88 -20.14 12.25
N ASP A 13 0.88 -21.02 12.42
CA ASP A 13 -0.07 -20.97 13.53
C ASP A 13 0.60 -21.34 14.88
N GLU A 14 1.62 -22.20 14.85
CA GLU A 14 2.37 -22.64 16.03
C GLU A 14 3.43 -21.64 16.49
N ASP A 15 4.01 -20.86 15.57
CA ASP A 15 5.07 -19.90 15.85
C ASP A 15 4.78 -18.49 15.29
N SER A 16 4.29 -17.61 16.16
CA SER A 16 4.07 -16.19 15.84
C SER A 16 5.31 -15.44 15.34
N ASP A 17 6.52 -15.91 15.67
CA ASP A 17 7.77 -15.34 15.15
C ASP A 17 7.95 -15.66 13.66
N VAL A 18 7.51 -16.83 13.21
CA VAL A 18 7.42 -17.21 11.78
C VAL A 18 6.39 -16.34 11.08
N GLU A 19 5.17 -16.22 11.64
CA GLU A 19 4.11 -15.34 11.10
C GLU A 19 4.64 -13.91 10.87
N SER A 20 5.42 -13.39 11.81
CA SER A 20 5.95 -12.02 11.75
C SER A 20 6.95 -11.76 10.62
N ARG A 21 7.50 -12.81 9.99
CA ARG A 21 8.53 -12.71 8.94
C ARG A 21 8.09 -13.18 7.57
N VAL A 22 6.92 -13.80 7.47
CA VAL A 22 6.41 -14.30 6.19
C VAL A 22 5.70 -13.21 5.40
N ALA A 23 5.82 -13.28 4.08
CA ALA A 23 5.01 -12.51 3.17
C ALA A 23 4.62 -13.35 1.95
N ASP A 24 3.35 -13.27 1.57
CA ASP A 24 2.91 -13.68 0.24
C ASP A 24 3.05 -12.49 -0.71
N TYR A 25 3.37 -12.74 -1.97
CA TYR A 25 3.63 -11.66 -2.92
C TYR A 25 3.28 -12.04 -4.36
N THR A 26 3.12 -11.03 -5.20
CA THR A 26 3.06 -11.20 -6.64
C THR A 26 3.79 -10.04 -7.29
N ILE A 27 4.73 -10.35 -8.19
CA ILE A 27 5.50 -9.35 -8.93
C ILE A 27 5.14 -9.52 -10.41
N GLY A 28 4.38 -8.56 -10.93
CA GLY A 28 4.02 -8.46 -12.33
C GLY A 28 4.57 -7.19 -12.97
N THR A 29 4.39 -7.06 -14.28
CA THR A 29 4.82 -5.89 -15.05
C THR A 29 4.05 -4.61 -14.71
N ARG A 30 2.86 -4.74 -14.11
CA ARG A 30 1.94 -3.62 -13.80
C ARG A 30 1.59 -3.50 -12.32
N LEU A 31 1.95 -4.48 -11.51
CA LEU A 31 1.51 -4.59 -10.11
C LEU A 31 2.60 -5.29 -9.30
N VAL A 32 2.87 -4.74 -8.12
CA VAL A 32 3.53 -5.44 -7.03
C VAL A 32 2.52 -5.56 -5.91
N TYR A 33 2.29 -6.79 -5.44
CA TYR A 33 1.41 -7.11 -4.34
C TYR A 33 2.20 -7.78 -3.22
N GLY A 34 1.85 -7.47 -1.98
CA GLY A 34 2.39 -8.11 -0.78
C GLY A 34 1.30 -8.26 0.27
N ALA A 35 1.20 -9.44 0.87
CA ALA A 35 0.45 -9.74 2.08
C ALA A 35 1.43 -10.13 3.18
N PHE A 36 1.29 -9.53 4.36
CA PHE A 36 2.23 -9.66 5.48
C PHE A 36 1.45 -9.52 6.79
N ALA A 37 2.06 -9.92 7.91
CA ALA A 37 1.45 -9.80 9.23
C ALA A 37 1.11 -8.35 9.61
N TRP A 38 0.02 -8.15 10.34
CA TRP A 38 -0.41 -6.82 10.80
C TRP A 38 0.63 -6.11 11.65
N SER A 39 1.48 -6.85 12.36
CA SER A 39 2.62 -6.32 13.12
C SER A 39 3.61 -5.53 12.25
N GLN A 40 3.63 -5.77 10.93
CA GLN A 40 4.49 -5.07 9.98
C GLN A 40 3.79 -3.91 9.23
N GLU A 41 2.48 -3.67 9.45
CA GLU A 41 1.69 -2.71 8.65
C GLU A 41 2.34 -1.35 8.51
N ALA A 42 2.72 -0.72 9.62
CA ALA A 42 3.24 0.64 9.60
C ALA A 42 4.53 0.74 8.77
N GLN A 43 5.42 -0.24 8.91
CA GLN A 43 6.69 -0.28 8.19
C GLN A 43 6.45 -0.51 6.69
N VAL A 44 5.63 -1.50 6.34
CA VAL A 44 5.40 -1.87 4.94
C VAL A 44 4.60 -0.79 4.22
N ARG A 45 3.60 -0.18 4.88
CA ARG A 45 2.87 0.97 4.32
C ARG A 45 3.79 2.14 4.03
N SER A 46 4.72 2.46 4.93
CA SER A 46 5.72 3.50 4.69
C SER A 46 6.60 3.17 3.48
N LEU A 47 7.07 1.92 3.37
CA LEU A 47 7.87 1.46 2.24
C LEU A 47 7.12 1.56 0.89
N PHE A 48 5.91 1.00 0.82
CA PHE A 48 5.11 1.01 -0.42
C PHE A 48 4.71 2.42 -0.84
N THR A 49 4.36 3.30 0.10
CA THR A 49 4.03 4.70 -0.22
C THR A 49 5.26 5.50 -0.69
N ALA A 50 6.44 5.24 -0.11
CA ALA A 50 7.69 5.86 -0.57
C ALA A 50 8.07 5.39 -1.99
N LEU A 51 7.98 4.08 -2.26
CA LEU A 51 8.20 3.52 -3.60
C LEU A 51 7.19 4.05 -4.61
N ALA A 52 5.92 4.11 -4.24
CA ALA A 52 4.85 4.66 -5.06
C ALA A 52 5.10 6.11 -5.45
N SER A 53 5.50 6.94 -4.49
CA SER A 53 5.90 8.33 -4.72
C SER A 53 7.10 8.43 -5.68
N LYS A 54 8.14 7.63 -5.44
CA LYS A 54 9.36 7.59 -6.28
C LYS A 54 9.07 7.19 -7.73
N HIS A 55 8.15 6.25 -7.94
CA HIS A 55 7.88 5.67 -9.25
C HIS A 55 6.60 6.20 -9.93
N GLY A 56 5.87 7.11 -9.27
CA GLY A 56 4.65 7.71 -9.83
C GLY A 56 3.49 6.72 -9.99
N VAL A 57 3.39 5.73 -9.11
CA VAL A 57 2.31 4.71 -9.12
C VAL A 57 1.41 4.84 -7.89
N ALA A 58 0.18 4.35 -7.97
CA ALA A 58 -0.76 4.34 -6.83
C ALA A 58 -0.56 3.09 -5.94
N VAL A 59 -0.95 3.20 -4.67
CA VAL A 59 -1.01 2.09 -3.70
C VAL A 59 -2.47 1.76 -3.40
N ALA A 60 -2.85 0.49 -3.49
CA ALA A 60 -4.15 0.01 -3.05
C ALA A 60 -4.01 -0.70 -1.70
N LEU A 61 -4.71 -0.21 -0.68
CA LEU A 61 -4.76 -0.80 0.66
C LEU A 61 -5.90 -1.83 0.71
N VAL A 62 -5.62 -3.04 0.20
CA VAL A 62 -6.66 -4.06 -0.01
C VAL A 62 -7.20 -4.68 1.28
N SER A 63 -6.46 -4.58 2.38
CA SER A 63 -6.88 -5.06 3.71
C SER A 63 -7.54 -3.97 4.57
N ASP A 64 -7.30 -2.69 4.28
CA ASP A 64 -7.81 -1.53 5.04
C ASP A 64 -8.99 -0.85 4.31
N GLY A 65 -10.06 -1.61 4.05
CA GLY A 65 -11.28 -1.06 3.44
C GLY A 65 -11.16 -0.64 1.97
N GLY A 66 -10.05 -0.94 1.30
CA GLY A 66 -9.88 -0.79 -0.15
C GLY A 66 -9.50 0.62 -0.63
N GLU A 67 -8.93 1.46 0.25
CA GLU A 67 -8.47 2.79 -0.14
C GLU A 67 -7.38 2.74 -1.22
N ILE A 68 -7.40 3.70 -2.17
CA ILE A 68 -6.35 3.87 -3.18
C ILE A 68 -5.64 5.20 -2.96
N LEU A 69 -4.41 5.13 -2.47
CA LEU A 69 -3.49 6.27 -2.31
C LEU A 69 -2.81 6.57 -3.64
N ARG A 70 -3.04 7.77 -4.17
CA ARG A 70 -2.39 8.22 -5.41
C ARG A 70 -1.23 9.15 -5.08
N PRO A 71 -0.10 9.07 -5.79
CA PRO A 71 0.99 10.01 -5.61
C PRO A 71 0.49 11.41 -5.98
N SER A 72 0.93 12.44 -5.25
CA SER A 72 0.65 13.81 -5.65
C SER A 72 1.15 14.05 -7.07
N ALA A 73 0.33 14.69 -7.91
CA ALA A 73 0.76 15.05 -9.25
C ALA A 73 2.06 15.88 -9.16
N PRO A 74 3.06 15.63 -10.01
CA PRO A 74 4.20 16.52 -10.13
C PRO A 74 3.69 17.94 -10.43
N GLY A 75 3.88 18.88 -9.50
CA GLY A 75 3.38 20.25 -9.62
C GLY A 75 2.03 20.55 -8.95
N ALA A 76 1.45 19.62 -8.19
CA ALA A 76 0.35 19.94 -7.26
C ALA A 76 0.90 20.75 -6.09
N ASP A 77 1.07 22.05 -6.32
CA ASP A 77 1.24 23.06 -5.30
C ASP A 77 0.13 22.91 -4.24
N LYS A 78 0.51 22.81 -2.96
CA LYS A 78 -0.41 22.80 -1.81
C LYS A 78 -1.18 24.13 -1.66
N SER A 79 -0.97 25.12 -2.52
CA SER A 79 -1.65 26.41 -2.53
C SER A 79 -2.92 26.48 -3.39
N ALA A 80 -3.42 25.35 -3.93
CA ALA A 80 -4.65 25.32 -4.72
C ALA A 80 -5.78 26.11 -4.03
N LYS A 81 -5.95 27.38 -4.44
CA LYS A 81 -6.91 28.30 -3.82
C LYS A 81 -8.30 27.74 -4.05
N PRO A 82 -9.18 27.75 -3.04
CA PRO A 82 -10.53 27.27 -3.22
C PRO A 82 -11.18 28.06 -4.36
N ALA A 83 -11.78 27.33 -5.31
CA ALA A 83 -12.50 27.93 -6.42
C ALA A 83 -13.55 28.91 -5.84
N ARG A 84 -13.38 30.20 -6.12
CA ARG A 84 -14.28 31.26 -5.64
C ARG A 84 -15.69 30.90 -6.12
N LYS A 85 -16.63 30.71 -5.18
CA LYS A 85 -18.05 30.49 -5.52
C LYS A 85 -18.50 31.62 -6.42
N ARG A 86 -18.91 31.29 -7.66
CA ARG A 86 -19.57 32.25 -8.55
C ARG A 86 -20.92 32.59 -7.94
N PHE A 87 -21.02 33.78 -7.38
CA PHE A 87 -22.25 34.38 -6.92
C PHE A 87 -23.07 34.74 -8.15
N TRP A 88 -23.91 33.81 -8.61
CA TRP A 88 -24.90 34.12 -9.62
C TRP A 88 -26.05 34.85 -8.93
N GLY A 89 -26.06 36.17 -9.07
CA GLY A 89 -27.21 36.98 -8.71
C GLY A 89 -28.36 36.72 -9.68
N ARG A 90 -29.53 36.46 -9.10
CA ARG A 90 -30.79 37.09 -9.49
C ARG A 90 -31.72 37.11 -8.28
#